data_AF-G0IXW8-F1
#
_entry.id   AF-G0IXW8-F1
#
_cell.length_a   1.000
_cell.length_b   1.000
_cell.length_c   1.000
_cell.angle_alpha   90.00
_cell.angle_beta   90.00
_cell.angle_gamma   90.00
#
_symmetry.space_group_name_H-M   'P 1'
#
loop_
_entity.id
_entity.type
_entity.pdbx_description
1 polymer ?
#
loop_
_entity_poly.entity_id
_entity_poly.type
_entity_poly.pdbx_seq_one_letter_code
_entity_poly.pdbx_strand_id
1 'polypeptide(L)'
;MGFIPIFITLGGFVFLFVMLVHQNLKQKKNKIRHELSLISSELNSISNQVNKVSGQKVYSIEEAITTLQKIGGMSNSVEFQSLASGIRQKLGELKRLRFEHNKLIETKPYSFAAKITGHQPL
;
A
#
# COMPACT_ATOMS: atom_id res chain seq x y z
N MET A 1 16.81 -47.36 -2.54
CA MET A 1 15.55 -46.74 -3.02
C MET A 1 15.03 -45.72 -2.00
N GLY A 2 15.72 -44.58 -1.82
CA GLY A 2 15.39 -43.59 -0.77
C GLY A 2 15.50 -42.12 -1.19
N PHE A 3 15.85 -41.83 -2.45
CA PHE A 3 16.05 -40.45 -2.92
C PHE A 3 14.77 -39.77 -3.43
N ILE A 4 13.81 -40.53 -3.97
CA ILE A 4 12.56 -40.01 -4.54
C ILE A 4 11.72 -39.22 -3.50
N PRO A 5 11.56 -39.68 -2.24
CA PRO A 5 10.79 -38.94 -1.23
C PRO A 5 11.37 -37.55 -0.91
N ILE A 6 12.70 -37.39 -0.98
CA ILE A 6 13.40 -36.14 -0.66
C ILE A 6 13.07 -35.05 -1.68
N PHE A 7 13.05 -35.40 -2.97
CA PHE A 7 12.71 -34.44 -4.03
C PHE A 7 11.24 -34.01 -3.95
N ILE A 8 10.34 -34.90 -3.55
CA ILE A 8 8.91 -34.59 -3.41
C ILE A 8 8.67 -33.64 -2.23
N THR A 9 9.29 -33.90 -1.08
CA THR A 9 9.14 -33.03 0.10
C THR A 9 9.78 -31.66 -0.13
N LEU A 10 10.95 -31.61 -0.77
CA LEU A 10 11.62 -30.36 -1.13
C LEU A 10 10.79 -29.56 -2.15
N GLY A 11 10.26 -30.21 -3.19
CA GLY A 11 9.38 -29.57 -4.18
C GLY A 11 8.11 -29.02 -3.54
N GLY A 12 7.48 -29.78 -2.65
CA GLY A 12 6.32 -29.33 -1.88
C GLY A 12 6.62 -28.11 -1.00
N PHE A 13 7.78 -28.10 -0.34
CA PHE A 13 8.22 -26.95 0.46
C PHE A 13 8.43 -25.70 -0.39
N VAL A 14 9.11 -25.82 -1.54
CA VAL A 14 9.31 -24.68 -2.47
C VAL A 14 7.98 -24.16 -2.99
N PHE A 15 7.04 -25.05 -3.33
CA PHE A 15 5.71 -24.67 -3.77
C PHE A 15 4.92 -23.90 -2.68
N LEU A 16 4.90 -24.43 -1.45
CA LEU A 16 4.26 -23.78 -0.31
C LEU A 16 4.89 -22.41 -0.02
N PHE A 17 6.22 -22.31 -0.11
CA PHE A 17 6.93 -21.06 0.05
C PHE A 17 6.47 -20.02 -1.00
N VAL A 18 6.42 -20.39 -2.28
CA VAL A 18 5.97 -19.47 -3.35
C VAL A 18 4.52 -19.03 -3.13
N MET A 19 3.63 -19.95 -2.77
CA MET A 19 2.22 -19.65 -2.50
C MET A 19 2.08 -18.67 -1.32
N LEU A 20 2.82 -18.90 -0.24
CA LEU A 20 2.82 -18.03 0.94
C LEU A 20 3.29 -16.61 0.58
N VAL A 21 4.39 -16.49 -0.17
CA VAL A 21 4.91 -15.18 -0.61
C VAL A 21 3.90 -14.48 -1.53
N HIS A 22 3.29 -15.20 -2.47
CA HIS A 22 2.26 -14.65 -3.34
C HIS A 22 1.10 -14.05 -2.55
N GLN A 23 0.59 -14.81 -1.57
CA GLN A 23 -0.52 -14.38 -0.74
C GLN A 23 -0.15 -13.19 0.16
N ASN A 24 1.07 -13.19 0.72
CA ASN A 24 1.56 -12.09 1.54
C ASN A 24 1.68 -10.78 0.74
N LEU A 25 2.29 -10.83 -0.45
CA LEU A 25 2.42 -9.67 -1.33
C LEU A 25 1.05 -9.16 -1.79
N LYS A 26 0.14 -10.06 -2.17
CA LYS A 26 -1.24 -9.74 -2.55
C LYS A 26 -1.99 -9.04 -1.41
N GLN A 27 -1.89 -9.56 -0.19
CA GLN A 27 -2.50 -8.95 0.99
C GLN A 27 -1.95 -7.56 1.28
N LYS A 28 -0.62 -7.38 1.23
CA LYS A 28 0.00 -6.06 1.41
C LYS A 28 -0.48 -5.06 0.36
N LYS A 29 -0.50 -5.45 -0.92
CA LYS A 29 -1.01 -4.60 -2.01
C LYS A 29 -2.47 -4.22 -1.82
N ASN A 30 -3.32 -5.16 -1.40
CA ASN A 30 -4.72 -4.89 -1.12
C ASN A 30 -4.89 -3.94 0.08
N LYS A 31 -4.08 -4.10 1.12
CA LYS A 31 -4.06 -3.18 2.27
C LYS A 31 -3.71 -1.76 1.84
N ILE A 32 -2.67 -1.57 1.02
CA ILE A 32 -2.31 -0.25 0.46
C ILE A 32 -3.50 0.38 -0.26
N ARG A 33 -4.16 -0.38 -1.15
CA ARG A 33 -5.32 0.10 -1.92
C ARG A 33 -6.50 0.48 -1.03
N HIS A 34 -6.77 -0.34 -0.01
CA HIS A 34 -7.83 -0.08 0.95
C HIS A 34 -7.57 1.19 1.76
N GLU A 35 -6.38 1.32 2.34
CA GLU A 35 -5.99 2.52 3.10
C GLU A 35 -6.01 3.78 2.22
N LEU A 36 -5.54 3.69 0.97
CA LEU A 36 -5.65 4.80 0.01
C LEU A 36 -7.11 5.17 -0.27
N SER A 37 -8.00 4.18 -0.41
CA SER A 37 -9.42 4.45 -0.63
C SER A 37 -10.07 5.15 0.57
N LEU A 38 -9.73 4.74 1.81
CA LEU A 38 -10.20 5.40 3.02
C LEU A 38 -9.71 6.85 3.11
N ILE A 39 -8.42 7.08 2.86
CA ILE A 39 -7.84 8.42 2.85
C ILE A 39 -8.46 9.27 1.75
N SER A 40 -8.73 8.71 0.57
CA SER A 40 -9.42 9.44 -0.50
C SER A 40 -10.84 9.84 -0.10
N SER A 41 -11.55 8.99 0.66
CA SER A 41 -12.88 9.30 1.19
C SER A 41 -12.84 10.39 2.26
N GLU A 42 -11.87 10.32 3.18
CA GLU A 42 -11.63 11.34 4.21
C GLU A 42 -11.22 12.68 3.59
N LEU A 43 -10.39 12.68 2.55
CA LEU A 43 -10.01 13.89 1.81
C LEU A 43 -11.21 14.50 1.07
N ASN A 44 -12.05 13.67 0.45
CA ASN A 44 -13.26 14.14 -0.24
C ASN A 44 -14.29 14.73 0.73
N SER A 45 -14.49 14.14 1.91
CA SER A 45 -15.40 14.70 2.92
C SER A 45 -14.93 16.07 3.40
N ILE A 46 -13.63 16.22 3.66
CA ILE A 46 -13.02 17.49 4.05
C ILE A 46 -13.09 18.52 2.91
N SER A 47 -12.81 18.12 1.67
CA SER A 47 -12.92 19.00 0.50
C SER A 47 -14.35 19.51 0.27
N ASN A 48 -15.36 18.64 0.44
CA ASN A 48 -16.76 19.01 0.38
C ASN A 48 -17.14 19.98 1.51
N GLN A 49 -16.64 19.80 2.73
CA GLN A 49 -16.86 20.74 3.84
C GLN A 49 -16.22 22.11 3.59
N VAL A 50 -15.08 22.15 2.93
CA VAL A 50 -14.32 23.39 2.64
C VAL A 50 -14.81 24.09 1.35
N ASN A 51 -15.88 23.60 0.72
CA ASN A 51 -16.48 24.16 -0.52
C ASN A 51 -15.46 24.39 -1.65
N LYS A 52 -14.38 23.60 -1.70
CA LYS A 52 -13.34 23.75 -2.72
C LYS A 52 -12.89 22.40 -3.28
N VAL A 53 -13.19 22.28 -4.58
CA VAL A 53 -12.76 21.26 -5.54
C VAL A 53 -13.47 19.90 -5.41
N SER A 54 -14.62 19.84 -6.07
CA SER A 54 -15.34 18.60 -6.38
C SER A 54 -14.44 17.57 -7.08
N GLY A 55 -14.43 16.34 -6.55
CA GLY A 55 -14.35 15.13 -7.37
C GLY A 55 -12.97 14.62 -7.79
N GLN A 56 -11.87 15.09 -7.20
CA GLN A 56 -10.56 14.54 -7.57
C GLN A 56 -10.35 13.17 -6.88
N LYS A 57 -10.69 12.09 -7.59
CA LYS A 57 -10.32 10.73 -7.18
C LYS A 57 -8.81 10.66 -7.06
N VAL A 58 -8.35 10.41 -5.84
CA VAL A 58 -6.94 10.22 -5.51
C VAL A 58 -6.57 8.77 -5.83
N TYR A 59 -5.74 8.58 -6.85
CA TYR A 59 -5.26 7.26 -7.28
C TYR A 59 -3.86 6.95 -6.75
N SER A 60 -3.11 7.97 -6.33
CA SER A 60 -1.73 7.84 -5.84
C SER A 60 -1.48 8.54 -4.51
N ILE A 61 -0.48 8.07 -3.75
CA ILE A 61 -0.09 8.65 -2.46
C ILE A 61 0.36 10.11 -2.65
N GLU A 62 1.05 10.38 -3.75
CA GLU A 62 1.54 11.71 -4.14
C GLU A 62 0.38 12.68 -4.37
N GLU A 63 -0.67 12.22 -5.06
CA GLU A 63 -1.89 13.00 -5.27
C GLU A 63 -2.56 13.34 -3.94
N ALA A 64 -2.67 12.38 -3.02
CA ALA A 64 -3.24 12.56 -1.69
C ALA A 64 -2.52 13.66 -0.88
N ILE A 65 -1.19 13.74 -1.02
CA ILE A 65 -0.37 14.75 -0.35
C ILE A 65 -0.60 16.12 -0.97
N THR A 66 -0.64 16.21 -2.30
CA THR A 66 -0.90 17.49 -2.97
C THR A 66 -2.30 18.02 -2.68
N THR A 67 -3.32 17.15 -2.61
CA THR A 67 -4.68 17.55 -2.23
C THR A 67 -4.72 18.04 -0.79
N LEU A 68 -4.07 17.34 0.14
CA LEU A 68 -4.00 17.77 1.54
C LEU A 68 -3.29 19.12 1.70
N GLN A 69 -2.19 19.35 0.97
CA GLN A 69 -1.48 20.63 0.96
C GLN A 69 -2.32 21.76 0.39
N LYS A 70 -3.05 21.52 -0.72
CA LYS A 70 -3.96 22.51 -1.32
C LYS A 70 -5.08 22.91 -0.37
N ILE A 71 -5.70 21.94 0.31
CA ILE A 71 -6.78 22.24 1.27
C ILE A 71 -6.20 22.96 2.50
N GLY A 72 -5.02 22.54 2.99
CA GLY A 72 -4.37 23.17 4.15
C GLY A 72 -3.81 24.56 3.91
N GLY A 73 -3.49 24.93 2.66
CA GLY A 73 -3.16 26.31 2.30
C GLY A 73 -4.39 27.23 2.26
N MET A 74 -5.61 26.67 2.27
CA MET A 74 -6.86 27.41 2.13
C MET A 74 -7.70 27.48 3.42
N SER A 75 -7.46 26.61 4.39
CA SER A 75 -8.19 26.55 5.66
C SER A 75 -7.24 26.52 6.85
N ASN A 76 -7.25 27.59 7.66
CA ASN A 76 -6.45 27.73 8.88
C ASN A 76 -7.22 27.32 10.15
N SER A 77 -8.33 26.57 10.04
CA SER A 77 -9.08 26.17 11.23
C SER A 77 -8.32 25.13 12.07
N VAL A 78 -8.41 25.23 13.39
CA VAL A 78 -7.72 24.34 14.34
C VAL A 78 -8.21 22.88 14.18
N GLU A 79 -9.49 22.68 13.88
CA GLU A 79 -10.10 21.38 13.59
C GLU A 79 -9.57 20.78 12.27
N PHE A 80 -9.29 21.62 11.28
CA PHE A 80 -8.68 21.17 10.04
C PHE A 80 -7.23 20.72 10.26
N GLN A 81 -6.47 21.40 11.13
CA GLN A 81 -5.09 21.01 11.43
C GLN A 81 -4.99 19.66 12.15
N SER A 82 -5.92 19.34 13.05
CA SER A 82 -5.95 18.04 13.74
C SER A 82 -6.35 16.89 12.81
N LEU A 83 -7.31 17.11 11.91
CA LEU A 83 -7.67 16.12 10.89
C LEU A 83 -6.54 15.94 9.87
N ALA A 84 -5.91 17.03 9.44
CA ALA A 84 -4.80 17.00 8.50
C ALA A 84 -3.56 16.29 9.09
N SER A 85 -3.29 16.42 10.39
CA SER A 85 -2.19 15.70 11.04
C SER A 85 -2.47 14.18 11.10
N GLY A 86 -3.70 13.78 11.38
CA GLY A 86 -4.13 12.38 11.32
C GLY A 86 -3.96 11.76 9.92
N ILE A 87 -4.40 12.46 8.87
CA ILE A 87 -4.23 12.00 7.48
C ILE A 87 -2.74 11.96 7.09
N ARG A 88 -1.93 12.95 7.51
CA ARG A 88 -0.49 12.95 7.27
C ARG A 88 0.21 11.74 7.91
N GLN A 89 -0.18 11.37 9.12
CA GLN A 89 0.34 10.18 9.78
C GLN A 89 0.00 8.91 8.99
N LYS A 90 -1.27 8.74 8.60
CA LYS A 90 -1.71 7.60 7.77
C LYS A 90 -0.97 7.54 6.43
N LEU A 91 -0.76 8.68 5.78
CA LEU A 91 0.04 8.77 4.54
C LEU A 91 1.51 8.39 4.76
N GLY A 92 2.09 8.76 5.91
CA GLY A 92 3.43 8.34 6.31
C GLY A 92 3.54 6.83 6.48
N GLU A 93 2.56 6.21 7.14
CA GLU A 93 2.48 4.76 7.31
C GLU A 93 2.32 4.04 5.95
N LEU A 94 1.51 4.59 5.05
CA LEU A 94 1.35 4.09 3.68
C LEU A 94 2.64 4.15 2.87
N LYS A 95 3.39 5.26 2.95
CA LYS A 95 4.71 5.37 2.30
C LYS A 95 5.67 4.31 2.81
N ARG A 96 5.72 4.11 4.13
CA ARG A 96 6.53 3.06 4.75
C ARG A 96 6.11 1.68 4.24
N LEU A 97 4.81 1.42 4.17
CA LEU A 97 4.28 0.13 3.72
C LEU A 97 4.57 -0.14 2.24
N ARG A 98 4.54 0.90 1.39
CA ARG A 98 4.99 0.84 -0.01
C ARG A 98 6.49 0.52 -0.09
N PHE A 99 7.31 1.20 0.70
CA PHE A 99 8.75 0.94 0.74
C PHE A 99 9.05 -0.50 1.19
N GLU A 100 8.40 -0.98 2.25
CA GLU A 100 8.55 -2.35 2.72
C GLU A 100 8.11 -3.38 1.68
N HIS A 101 7.02 -3.12 0.95
CA HIS A 101 6.57 -3.97 -0.16
C HIS A 101 7.60 -4.03 -1.29
N ASN A 102 8.13 -2.90 -1.73
CA ASN A 102 9.12 -2.85 -2.80
C ASN A 102 10.42 -3.54 -2.38
N LYS A 103 10.88 -3.30 -1.14
CA LYS A 103 12.04 -3.98 -0.57
C LYS A 103 11.85 -5.50 -0.51
N LEU A 104 10.64 -5.97 -0.14
CA LEU A 104 10.32 -7.41 -0.14
C LEU A 104 10.39 -8.03 -1.53
N ILE A 105 9.93 -7.31 -2.57
CA ILE A 105 10.01 -7.79 -3.96
C ILE A 105 11.46 -7.91 -4.43
N GLU A 106 12.36 -7.05 -3.97
CA GLU A 106 13.78 -7.06 -4.37
C GLU A 106 14.62 -8.09 -3.59
N THR A 107 14.24 -8.38 -2.35
CA THR A 107 15.02 -9.25 -1.45
C THR A 107 14.90 -10.73 -1.82
N LYS A 108 16.03 -11.45 -1.95
CA LYS A 108 16.01 -12.92 -2.09
C LYS A 108 15.69 -13.59 -0.73
N PRO A 109 14.95 -14.72 -0.68
CA PRO A 109 14.40 -15.51 -1.78
C PRO A 109 13.04 -15.01 -2.31
N TYR A 110 12.46 -13.96 -1.72
CA TYR A 110 11.14 -13.43 -2.09
C TYR A 110 11.08 -12.94 -3.54
N SER A 111 12.17 -12.35 -4.06
CA SER A 111 12.25 -11.88 -5.43
C SER A 111 12.06 -12.98 -6.49
N PHE A 112 12.43 -14.22 -6.16
CA PHE A 112 12.17 -15.37 -7.02
C PHE A 112 10.67 -15.67 -7.09
N ALA A 113 10.01 -15.77 -5.93
CA ALA A 113 8.57 -16.01 -5.87
C ALA A 113 7.76 -14.84 -6.49
N ALA A 114 8.20 -13.60 -6.28
CA ALA A 114 7.60 -12.40 -6.85
C ALA A 114 7.67 -12.41 -8.39
N LYS A 115 8.81 -12.80 -8.97
CA LYS A 115 8.98 -12.94 -10.43
C LYS A 115 8.08 -14.02 -11.02
N ILE A 116 8.00 -15.19 -10.38
CA ILE A 116 7.13 -16.29 -10.83
C ILE A 116 5.66 -15.87 -10.83
N THR A 117 5.25 -15.06 -9.85
CA THR A 117 3.85 -14.69 -9.64
C THR A 117 3.47 -13.34 -10.28
N GLY A 118 4.40 -12.69 -10.99
CA GLY A 118 4.13 -11.44 -11.72
C GLY A 118 3.97 -10.20 -10.83
N HIS A 119 4.48 -10.21 -9.59
CA HIS A 119 4.45 -9.03 -8.73
C HIS A 119 5.49 -7.98 -9.18
N GLN A 120 5.07 -6.72 -9.23
CA GLN A 120 5.91 -5.58 -9.60
C GLN A 120 5.96 -4.55 -8.46
N PRO A 121 7.06 -3.78 -8.33
CA PRO A 121 7.14 -2.67 -7.39
C PRO A 121 6.06 -1.62 -7.70
N LEU A 122 5.53 -1.02 -6.63
CA LEU A 122 4.49 0.01 -6.65
C LEU A 122 5.12 1.40 -6.59
#